data_AF-A0A847NDS6-F1
#
_entry.id   AF-A0A847NDS6-F1
#
_cell.length_a   1.000
_cell.length_b   1.000
_cell.length_c   1.000
_cell.angle_alpha   90.00
_cell.angle_beta   90.00
_cell.angle_gamma   90.00
#
_symmetry.space_group_name_H-M   'P 1'
#
loop_
_entity.id
_entity.type
_entity.pdbx_description
1 polymer ?
#
loop_
_entity_poly.entity_id
_entity_poly.type
_entity_poly.pdbx_seq_one_letter_code
_entity_poly.pdbx_strand_id
1 'polypeptide(L)'
;PHDLIEAFKSTLDEVLYADLLIHVVDGSNPEYEDHTRVVIDVLTELGADDKAMITAINKIDRCPGKFDEEYESMGNTVYVSALKGIGLRKLLALIEKHAALKSKTVEMLIPYGEGSMVSEIYNRANEVIEEQYRENGIYIKAEVDEKSSAKLQKYFIQ
;
A
#
# COMPACT_ATOMS: atom_id res chain seq x y z
N PRO A 1 -11.11 27.78 13.21
CA PRO A 1 -9.92 28.01 14.08
C PRO A 1 -8.65 27.54 13.35
N HIS A 2 -7.71 28.46 13.10
CA HIS A 2 -6.51 28.21 12.29
C HIS A 2 -5.54 27.23 12.98
N ASP A 3 -5.53 27.20 14.31
CA ASP A 3 -4.69 26.30 15.12
C ASP A 3 -5.05 24.82 14.98
N LEU A 4 -6.32 24.52 14.71
CA LEU A 4 -6.77 23.15 14.45
C LEU A 4 -6.24 22.67 13.09
N ILE A 5 -6.21 23.55 12.09
CA ILE A 5 -5.69 23.23 10.76
C ILE A 5 -4.17 22.98 10.83
N GLU A 6 -3.42 23.73 11.65
CA GLU A 6 -1.99 23.50 11.83
C GLU A 6 -1.67 22.19 12.58
N ALA A 7 -2.44 21.84 13.61
CA ALA A 7 -2.30 20.55 14.30
C ALA A 7 -2.62 19.36 13.37
N PHE A 8 -3.56 19.55 12.43
CA PHE A 8 -3.84 18.58 11.38
C PHE A 8 -2.74 18.55 10.31
N LYS A 9 -2.14 19.68 9.93
CA LYS A 9 -1.04 19.70 8.95
C LYS A 9 0.15 18.84 9.38
N SER A 10 0.56 18.90 10.64
CA SER A 10 1.68 18.06 11.13
C SER A 10 1.38 16.55 11.08
N THR A 11 0.12 16.13 11.16
CA THR A 11 -0.28 14.72 10.99
C THR A 11 -0.59 14.37 9.54
N LEU A 12 -0.93 15.37 8.71
CA LEU A 12 -1.10 15.24 7.28
C LEU A 12 0.24 15.24 6.52
N ASP A 13 1.33 15.74 7.08
CA ASP A 13 2.67 15.59 6.51
C ASP A 13 3.07 14.11 6.38
N GLU A 14 2.53 13.22 7.22
CA GLU A 14 2.75 11.77 7.11
C GLU A 14 2.21 11.20 5.79
N VAL A 15 1.19 11.83 5.20
CA VAL A 15 0.62 11.47 3.89
C VAL A 15 1.68 11.55 2.78
N LEU A 16 2.63 12.49 2.88
CA LEU A 16 3.70 12.66 1.89
C LEU A 16 4.70 11.50 1.90
N TYR A 17 4.80 10.78 3.01
CA TYR A 17 5.66 9.60 3.13
C TYR A 17 4.93 8.29 2.84
N ALA A 18 3.60 8.33 2.71
CA ALA A 18 2.82 7.13 2.43
C ALA A 18 3.07 6.61 1.01
N ASP A 19 3.16 5.29 0.90
CA ASP A 19 3.25 4.60 -0.40
C ASP A 19 1.88 4.44 -1.08
N LEU A 20 0.81 4.39 -0.26
CA LEU A 20 -0.57 4.17 -0.65
C LEU A 20 -1.50 4.88 0.34
N LEU A 21 -2.50 5.58 -0.17
CA LEU A 21 -3.58 6.19 0.62
C LEU A 21 -4.86 5.38 0.48
N ILE A 22 -5.62 5.28 1.57
CA ILE A 22 -6.97 4.73 1.56
C ILE A 22 -7.94 5.84 1.93
N HIS A 23 -8.65 6.37 0.93
CA HIS A 23 -9.67 7.37 1.15
C HIS A 23 -11.01 6.71 1.45
N VAL A 24 -11.39 6.68 2.73
CA VAL A 24 -12.68 6.15 3.17
C VAL A 24 -13.76 7.23 3.02
N VAL A 25 -14.79 6.94 2.23
CA VAL A 25 -15.89 7.85 1.92
C VAL A 25 -17.20 7.30 2.48
N ASP A 26 -18.01 8.13 3.14
CA ASP A 26 -19.33 7.68 3.61
C ASP A 26 -20.35 7.73 2.46
N GLY A 27 -20.61 6.58 1.82
CA GLY A 27 -21.54 6.48 0.69
C GLY A 27 -23.01 6.73 1.05
N SER A 28 -23.33 6.72 2.36
CA SER A 28 -24.68 7.02 2.86
C SER A 28 -24.95 8.50 3.02
N ASN A 29 -23.91 9.33 2.96
CA ASN A 29 -24.07 10.77 2.92
C ASN A 29 -24.48 11.20 1.50
N PRO A 30 -25.58 11.96 1.29
CA PRO A 30 -25.90 12.52 -0.02
C PRO A 30 -24.84 13.48 -0.57
N GLU A 31 -24.08 14.15 0.30
CA GLU A 31 -23.05 15.14 -0.05
C GLU A 31 -21.63 14.54 -0.15
N TYR A 32 -21.52 13.20 -0.24
CA TYR A 32 -20.23 12.51 -0.24
C TYR A 32 -19.30 12.95 -1.37
N GLU A 33 -19.85 13.36 -2.51
CA GLU A 33 -19.07 13.83 -3.67
C GLU A 33 -18.37 15.16 -3.38
N ASP A 34 -19.06 16.10 -2.74
CA ASP A 34 -18.48 17.39 -2.38
C ASP A 34 -17.44 17.23 -1.27
N HIS A 35 -17.69 16.34 -0.30
CA HIS A 35 -16.69 15.99 0.71
C HIS A 35 -15.46 15.34 0.09
N THR A 36 -15.65 14.47 -0.89
CA THR A 36 -14.54 13.82 -1.62
C THR A 36 -13.70 14.85 -2.36
N ARG A 37 -14.33 15.82 -3.03
CA ARG A 37 -13.62 16.93 -3.71
C ARG A 37 -12.78 17.74 -2.72
N VAL A 38 -13.37 18.14 -1.59
CA VAL A 38 -12.64 18.90 -0.56
C VAL A 38 -11.43 18.13 -0.05
N VAL A 39 -11.54 16.81 0.17
CA VAL A 39 -10.39 16.00 0.59
C VAL A 39 -9.31 15.95 -0.49
N ILE A 40 -9.68 15.78 -1.76
CA ILE A 40 -8.73 15.78 -2.88
C ILE A 40 -8.02 17.13 -3.01
N ASP A 41 -8.75 18.25 -2.85
CA ASP A 41 -8.18 19.59 -2.90
C ASP A 41 -7.14 19.78 -1.77
N VAL A 42 -7.46 19.34 -0.55
CA VAL A 42 -6.51 19.39 0.58
C VAL A 42 -5.28 18.52 0.33
N LEU A 43 -5.44 17.30 -0.21
CA LEU A 43 -4.31 16.44 -0.56
C LEU A 43 -3.43 17.08 -1.63
N THR A 44 -4.03 17.78 -2.60
CA THR A 44 -3.31 18.52 -3.63
C THR A 44 -2.55 19.71 -3.06
N GLU A 45 -3.16 20.48 -2.16
CA GLU A 45 -2.50 21.60 -1.46
C GLU A 45 -1.30 21.16 -0.62
N LEU A 46 -1.34 19.92 -0.11
CA LEU A 46 -0.23 19.31 0.63
C LEU A 46 0.87 18.77 -0.29
N GLY A 47 0.62 18.62 -1.60
CA GLY A 47 1.55 18.02 -2.56
C GLY A 47 1.54 16.49 -2.54
N ALA A 48 0.40 15.88 -2.20
CA ALA A 48 0.20 14.43 -2.17
C ALA A 48 -0.67 13.91 -3.33
N ASP A 49 -0.82 14.68 -4.40
CA ASP A 49 -1.63 14.35 -5.59
C ASP A 49 -1.02 13.23 -6.45
N ASP A 50 0.28 12.95 -6.28
CA ASP A 50 1.01 11.88 -6.95
C ASP A 50 0.85 10.50 -6.27
N LYS A 51 0.24 10.46 -5.08
CA LYS A 51 0.13 9.24 -4.28
C LYS A 51 -0.89 8.28 -4.88
N ALA A 52 -0.52 7.00 -4.92
CA ALA A 52 -1.48 5.95 -5.20
C ALA A 52 -2.60 5.99 -4.15
N MET A 53 -3.85 5.96 -4.59
CA MET A 53 -5.01 6.05 -3.70
C MET A 53 -6.07 5.01 -4.06
N ILE A 54 -6.57 4.31 -3.04
CA ILE A 54 -7.77 3.47 -3.10
C ILE A 54 -8.93 4.24 -2.48
N THR A 55 -10.05 4.36 -3.19
CA THR A 55 -11.27 4.97 -2.64
C THR A 55 -12.18 3.87 -2.11
N ALA A 56 -12.44 3.86 -0.80
CA ALA A 56 -13.34 2.92 -0.15
C ALA A 56 -14.67 3.60 0.18
N ILE A 57 -15.68 3.42 -0.69
CA ILE A 57 -17.06 3.85 -0.43
C ILE A 57 -17.64 2.96 0.67
N ASN A 58 -17.61 3.45 1.90
CA ASN A 58 -18.04 2.75 3.10
C ASN A 58 -19.53 2.98 3.40
N LYS A 59 -20.08 2.17 4.31
CA LYS A 59 -21.47 2.19 4.78
C LYS A 59 -22.49 1.84 3.71
N ILE A 60 -22.14 0.99 2.75
CA ILE A 60 -23.07 0.52 1.71
C ILE A 60 -24.27 -0.24 2.28
N ASP A 61 -24.16 -0.78 3.49
CA ASP A 61 -25.28 -1.41 4.22
C ASP A 61 -26.43 -0.44 4.52
N ARG A 62 -26.18 0.88 4.43
CA ARG A 62 -27.18 1.93 4.58
C ARG A 62 -27.71 2.47 3.25
N CYS A 63 -27.26 1.92 2.12
CA CYS A 63 -27.53 2.41 0.78
C CYS A 63 -28.10 1.31 -0.14
N PRO A 64 -29.20 0.64 0.25
CA PRO A 64 -29.76 -0.45 -0.55
C PRO A 64 -30.18 0.04 -1.94
N GLY A 65 -29.82 -0.68 -3.00
CA GLY A 65 -30.17 -0.35 -4.38
C GLY A 65 -29.32 0.78 -5.01
N LYS A 66 -28.41 1.41 -4.26
CA LYS A 66 -27.57 2.52 -4.75
C LYS A 66 -26.24 2.02 -5.32
N PHE A 67 -25.72 0.92 -4.78
CA PHE A 67 -24.40 0.37 -5.11
C PHE A 67 -24.49 -1.13 -5.41
N ASP A 68 -25.50 -1.51 -6.20
CA ASP A 68 -25.73 -2.90 -6.61
C ASP A 68 -24.62 -3.42 -7.57
N GLU A 69 -24.65 -4.73 -7.85
CA GLU A 69 -23.57 -5.59 -8.39
C GLU A 69 -22.80 -5.09 -9.62
N GLU A 70 -23.27 -4.05 -10.31
CA GLU A 70 -22.62 -3.45 -11.49
C GLU A 70 -21.45 -2.52 -11.15
N TYR A 71 -21.29 -2.14 -9.87
CA TYR A 71 -20.10 -1.46 -9.38
C TYR A 71 -19.01 -2.44 -8.95
N GLU A 72 -18.69 -3.39 -9.83
CA GLU A 72 -17.38 -4.03 -9.81
C GLU A 72 -16.32 -2.93 -9.74
N SER A 73 -15.32 -3.10 -8.88
CA SER A 73 -14.29 -2.10 -8.59
C SER A 73 -13.83 -1.37 -9.87
N MET A 74 -14.28 -0.14 -10.05
CA MET A 74 -13.85 0.69 -11.17
C MET A 74 -12.49 1.27 -10.81
N GLY A 75 -11.43 0.72 -11.42
CA GLY A 75 -10.06 1.13 -11.11
C GLY A 75 -9.70 0.86 -9.66
N ASN A 76 -9.40 1.92 -8.90
CA ASN A 76 -8.99 1.85 -7.49
C ASN A 76 -10.16 2.12 -6.51
N THR A 77 -11.42 1.98 -6.92
CA THR A 77 -12.58 2.20 -6.04
C THR A 77 -13.19 0.88 -5.59
N VAL A 78 -13.50 0.75 -4.29
CA VAL A 78 -14.18 -0.41 -3.69
C VAL A 78 -15.35 0.02 -2.83
N TYR A 79 -16.40 -0.80 -2.85
CA TYR A 79 -17.61 -0.60 -2.08
C TYR A 79 -17.57 -1.53 -0.86
N VAL A 80 -17.64 -0.95 0.34
CA VAL A 80 -17.46 -1.69 1.58
C VAL A 80 -18.55 -1.36 2.61
N SER A 81 -18.86 -2.33 3.44
CA SER A 81 -19.44 -2.06 4.75
C SER A 81 -18.44 -2.56 5.77
N ALA A 82 -17.64 -1.65 6.33
CA ALA A 82 -16.69 -2.00 7.38
C ALA A 82 -17.41 -2.63 8.59
N LEU A 83 -18.64 -2.18 8.88
CA LEU A 83 -19.47 -2.71 9.96
C LEU A 83 -19.93 -4.15 9.70
N LYS A 84 -20.30 -4.48 8.46
CA LYS A 84 -20.80 -5.82 8.09
C LYS A 84 -19.71 -6.74 7.52
N GLY A 85 -18.48 -6.24 7.37
CA GLY A 85 -17.38 -6.95 6.73
C GLY A 85 -17.53 -7.14 5.21
N ILE A 86 -18.48 -6.45 4.57
CA ILE A 86 -18.76 -6.59 3.14
C ILE A 86 -17.68 -5.83 2.35
N GLY A 87 -17.18 -6.43 1.26
CA GLY A 87 -16.21 -5.80 0.35
C GLY A 87 -14.78 -5.71 0.88
N LEU A 88 -14.52 -6.03 2.16
CA LEU A 88 -13.20 -5.91 2.78
C LEU A 88 -12.14 -6.82 2.13
N ARG A 89 -12.53 -8.01 1.65
CA ARG A 89 -11.61 -8.89 0.90
C ARG A 89 -11.14 -8.25 -0.41
N LYS A 90 -12.02 -7.52 -1.10
CA LYS A 90 -11.68 -6.79 -2.33
C LYS A 90 -10.76 -5.60 -2.02
N LEU A 91 -11.04 -4.87 -0.95
CA LEU A 91 -10.16 -3.81 -0.45
C LEU A 91 -8.76 -4.36 -0.14
N LEU A 92 -8.67 -5.48 0.58
CA LEU A 92 -7.41 -6.13 0.89
C LEU A 92 -6.65 -6.53 -0.37
N ALA A 93 -7.31 -7.16 -1.34
CA ALA A 93 -6.68 -7.54 -2.60
C ALA A 93 -6.13 -6.35 -3.40
N LEU A 94 -6.80 -5.17 -3.35
CA LEU A 94 -6.26 -3.96 -3.97
C LEU A 94 -5.04 -3.43 -3.21
N ILE A 95 -5.05 -3.47 -1.88
CA ILE A 95 -3.89 -3.06 -1.07
C ILE A 95 -2.70 -3.96 -1.39
N GLU A 96 -2.90 -5.27 -1.42
CA GLU A 96 -1.88 -6.27 -1.78
C GLU A 96 -1.31 -6.00 -3.18
N LYS A 97 -2.18 -5.72 -4.15
CA LYS A 97 -1.75 -5.38 -5.52
C LYS A 97 -0.85 -4.14 -5.54
N HIS A 98 -1.19 -3.09 -4.81
CA HIS A 98 -0.38 -1.87 -4.74
C HIS A 98 0.94 -2.09 -3.99
N ALA A 99 0.94 -2.92 -2.95
CA ALA A 99 2.17 -3.32 -2.26
C ALA A 99 3.11 -4.13 -3.18
N ALA A 100 2.56 -5.08 -3.93
CA ALA A 100 3.32 -5.92 -4.87
C ALA A 100 3.87 -5.15 -6.08
N LEU A 101 3.23 -4.05 -6.50
CA LEU A 101 3.77 -3.20 -7.58
C LEU A 101 5.11 -2.54 -7.22
N LYS A 102 5.44 -2.44 -5.93
CA LYS A 102 6.69 -1.85 -5.44
C LYS A 102 7.76 -2.88 -5.10
N SER A 103 7.50 -4.16 -5.35
CA SER A 103 8.47 -5.22 -5.13
C SER A 103 9.05 -5.74 -6.44
N LYS A 104 10.26 -6.30 -6.32
CA LYS A 104 10.93 -6.98 -7.42
C LYS A 104 11.63 -8.22 -6.91
N THR A 105 11.64 -9.24 -7.75
CA THR A 105 12.42 -10.44 -7.50
C THR A 105 13.88 -10.18 -7.79
N VAL A 106 14.74 -10.48 -6.83
CA VAL A 106 16.19 -10.34 -6.95
C VAL A 106 16.86 -11.66 -6.60
N GLU A 107 17.96 -11.93 -7.29
CA GLU A 107 18.81 -13.09 -7.01
C GLU A 107 20.10 -12.57 -6.39
N MET A 108 20.52 -13.20 -5.30
CA MET A 108 21.64 -12.75 -4.47
C MET A 108 22.56 -13.91 -4.12
N LEU A 109 23.84 -13.64 -3.96
CA LEU A 109 24.80 -14.57 -3.37
C LEU A 109 25.45 -13.93 -2.15
N ILE A 110 25.16 -14.48 -0.97
CA ILE A 110 25.66 -13.98 0.32
C ILE A 110 26.88 -14.80 0.75
N PRO A 111 28.08 -14.21 0.85
CA PRO A 111 29.25 -14.92 1.33
C PRO A 111 29.04 -15.48 2.75
N TYR A 112 29.60 -16.65 3.06
CA TYR A 112 29.47 -17.26 4.40
C TYR A 112 30.00 -16.36 5.53
N GLY A 113 30.96 -15.48 5.23
CA GLY A 113 31.47 -14.48 6.19
C GLY A 113 30.45 -13.38 6.55
N GLU A 114 29.38 -13.25 5.78
CA GLU A 114 28.33 -12.24 5.95
C GLU A 114 26.98 -12.88 6.34
N GLY A 115 26.99 -14.00 7.09
CA GLY A 115 25.77 -14.75 7.46
C GLY A 115 24.70 -13.93 8.22
N SER A 116 25.07 -12.84 8.90
CA SER A 116 24.11 -11.90 9.48
C SER A 116 23.19 -11.26 8.43
N MET A 117 23.63 -11.21 7.18
CA MET A 117 22.86 -10.63 6.09
C MET A 117 21.75 -11.54 5.59
N VAL A 118 21.88 -12.85 5.78
CA VAL A 118 20.80 -13.80 5.50
C VAL A 118 19.60 -13.48 6.39
N SER A 119 19.81 -13.34 7.71
CA SER A 119 18.74 -12.98 8.64
C SER A 119 18.11 -11.61 8.32
N GLU A 120 18.92 -10.64 7.89
CA GLU A 120 18.41 -9.34 7.44
C GLU A 120 17.54 -9.46 6.19
N ILE A 121 17.89 -10.33 5.24
CA ILE A 121 17.05 -10.60 4.06
C ILE A 121 15.72 -11.22 4.49
N TYR A 122 15.73 -12.23 5.36
CA TYR A 122 14.50 -12.84 5.89
C TYR A 122 13.58 -11.84 6.61
N ASN A 123 14.14 -10.84 7.27
CA ASN A 123 13.35 -9.81 7.97
C ASN A 123 12.80 -8.71 7.04
N ARG A 124 13.35 -8.57 5.83
CA ARG A 124 13.06 -7.46 4.90
C ARG A 124 12.38 -7.91 3.62
N ALA A 125 12.56 -9.16 3.22
CA ALA A 125 11.92 -9.71 2.04
C ALA A 125 10.42 -9.85 2.29
N ASN A 126 9.64 -9.50 1.27
CA ASN A 126 8.21 -9.82 1.24
C ASN A 126 8.03 -11.34 1.19
N GLU A 127 8.89 -12.02 0.42
CA GLU A 127 8.93 -13.46 0.30
C GLU A 127 10.35 -13.95 -0.04
N VAL A 128 10.78 -15.05 0.59
CA VAL A 128 11.97 -15.79 0.16
C VAL A 128 11.51 -16.96 -0.69
N ILE A 129 11.80 -16.90 -1.99
CA ILE A 129 11.33 -17.84 -3.01
C ILE A 129 12.23 -19.08 -3.05
N GLU A 130 13.54 -18.89 -2.90
CA GLU A 130 14.53 -19.97 -2.99
C GLU A 130 15.77 -19.68 -2.13
N GLU A 131 16.29 -20.71 -1.46
CA GLU A 131 17.57 -20.69 -0.75
C GLU A 131 18.41 -21.92 -1.15
N GLN A 132 19.68 -21.71 -1.51
CA GLN A 132 20.62 -22.79 -1.82
C GLN A 132 22.02 -22.50 -1.28
N TYR A 133 22.63 -23.49 -0.61
CA TYR A 133 24.03 -23.42 -0.19
C TYR A 133 24.94 -23.74 -1.39
N ARG A 134 25.79 -22.79 -1.78
CA ARG A 134 26.76 -22.93 -2.88
C ARG A 134 28.18 -22.82 -2.35
N GLU A 135 29.18 -23.11 -3.19
CA GLU A 135 30.60 -23.12 -2.79
C GLU A 135 31.05 -21.77 -2.21
N ASN A 136 30.61 -20.66 -2.81
CA ASN A 136 31.07 -19.31 -2.47
C ASN A 136 30.10 -18.52 -1.56
N GLY A 137 29.03 -19.15 -1.09
CA GLY A 137 28.02 -18.50 -0.26
C GLY A 137 26.63 -19.12 -0.38
N ILE A 138 25.64 -18.43 0.18
CA ILE A 138 24.24 -18.82 0.16
C ILE A 138 23.55 -18.03 -0.95
N TYR A 139 23.04 -18.76 -1.95
CA TYR A 139 22.18 -18.19 -2.98
C TYR A 139 20.78 -17.99 -2.41
N ILE A 140 20.23 -16.80 -2.62
CA ILE A 140 18.86 -16.46 -2.21
C ILE A 140 18.16 -15.78 -3.37
N LYS A 141 16.97 -16.29 -3.71
CA LYS A 141 16.01 -15.60 -4.56
C LYS A 141 14.87 -15.10 -3.68
N ALA A 142 14.64 -13.79 -3.68
CA ALA A 142 13.65 -13.19 -2.82
C ALA A 142 12.91 -12.05 -3.53
N GLU A 143 11.66 -11.85 -3.14
CA GLU A 143 10.90 -10.66 -3.46
C GLU A 143 11.15 -9.59 -2.40
N VAL A 144 11.63 -8.43 -2.82
CA VAL A 144 11.99 -7.31 -1.92
C VAL A 144 11.39 -6.02 -2.43
N ASP A 145 11.05 -5.10 -1.52
CA ASP A 145 10.67 -3.73 -1.87
C ASP A 145 11.86 -2.93 -2.45
N GLU A 146 11.59 -1.79 -3.08
CA GLU A 146 12.64 -0.93 -3.66
C GLU A 146 13.70 -0.50 -2.63
N LYS A 147 13.28 -0.18 -1.41
CA LYS A 147 14.15 0.31 -0.34
C LYS A 147 15.15 -0.76 0.11
N SER A 148 14.69 -2.00 0.26
CA SER A 148 15.48 -3.16 0.65
C SER A 148 16.36 -3.59 -0.52
N SER A 149 15.84 -3.56 -1.74
CA SER A 149 16.68 -3.81 -2.92
C SER A 149 17.86 -2.86 -3.01
N ALA A 150 17.68 -1.55 -2.78
CA ALA A 150 18.77 -0.58 -2.88
C ALA A 150 19.92 -0.91 -1.90
N LYS A 151 19.59 -1.46 -0.73
CA LYS A 151 20.58 -1.89 0.27
C LYS A 151 21.26 -3.21 -0.08
N LEU A 152 20.52 -4.13 -0.68
CA LEU A 152 20.99 -5.48 -1.00
C LEU A 152 21.73 -5.57 -2.34
N GLN A 153 21.76 -4.47 -3.11
CA GLN A 153 22.30 -4.42 -4.48
C GLN A 153 23.72 -4.97 -4.61
N LYS A 154 24.57 -4.82 -3.58
CA LYS A 154 25.95 -5.33 -3.58
C LYS A 154 26.07 -6.85 -3.66
N TYR A 155 25.01 -7.59 -3.35
CA TYR A 155 24.99 -9.05 -3.42
C TYR A 155 24.32 -9.60 -4.67
N PHE A 156 23.82 -8.72 -5.54
CA PHE A 156 23.04 -9.14 -6.70
C PHE A 156 23.93 -9.90 -7.67
N ILE A 157 23.41 -11.01 -8.19
CA ILE A 157 24.02 -11.78 -9.25
C ILE A 157 23.41 -11.29 -10.56
N GLN A 158 24.27 -10.95 -11.53
CA GLN A 158 23.85 -10.60 -12.89
C GLN A 158 23.36 -11.81 -13.67
#